data_AF-A0A2E7DJJ4-F1
#
_entry.id   AF-A0A2E7DJJ4-F1
#
_cell.length_a   1.000
_cell.length_b   1.000
_cell.length_c   1.000
_cell.angle_alpha   90.00
_cell.angle_beta   90.00
_cell.angle_gamma   90.00
#
_symmetry.space_group_name_H-M   'P 1'
#
loop_
_entity.id
_entity.type
_entity.pdbx_description
1 polymer ?
#
loop_
_entity_poly.entity_id
_entity_poly.type
_entity_poly.pdbx_seq_one_letter_code
_entity_poly.pdbx_strand_id
1 'polypeptide(L)'
;ILKKSIKEKFAKNKAFQKTLASNTDDLLVNLQESLEKGNTKNAISIWDKVQENIQNITGNPQTSLINQANSYKKRINELKDWRSFAAEEKKLELINKMQNLINSKMHASDKSKHIRKLHNAWKSLGRSNQNKKLWNKFRKLSNVANEPCKIYYKQRKKVMASNLKARREICNKLEEEVRAMNRENIHITSLDKLLNWCKSGWKNYAPVEQSKFKTLQKDFYNLVAELKRLRKLAIQDNRNQKQIRINKALELIELDNTENAINSAKILQKEWKNIGPTTFKQDKQYWEEFRTACDKIFAKRAEKVARIKNANHHAEKQIKYVLKNLLDISNLSDKNLRQSRDNYNELQQDFASILNLNIQKKHHTYLDEFKTLKLRIDTRFSTLPSKKWENMKITVLEKTQLLAALEADLFASKNNSHFIKIKSKLKDANWNQIKLNGVKILAEILQSRVESILKTPTLEELKNLAKENEQKIRYFCTELEILAGAETPTEDQSLRMQIQLSKLKSGFGKTQPNIKENTKFAKEIELQAHCTGPLEEKTRKELLKRLGQTIKKIL
;
A
#
# COMPACT_ATOMS: atom_id res chain seq x y z
N ILE A 1 -116.16 48.71 42.26
CA ILE A 1 -114.96 48.30 41.48
C ILE A 1 -114.41 46.93 41.94
N LEU A 2 -114.21 46.69 43.25
CA LEU A 2 -113.75 45.39 43.78
C LEU A 2 -114.63 44.17 43.42
N LYS A 3 -115.97 44.26 43.51
CA LYS A 3 -116.88 43.13 43.17
C LYS A 3 -116.82 42.68 41.69
N LYS A 4 -116.52 43.59 40.75
CA LYS A 4 -116.43 43.29 39.30
C LYS A 4 -115.10 42.60 38.96
N SER A 5 -114.00 43.06 39.54
CA SER A 5 -112.66 42.44 39.41
C SER A 5 -112.60 41.03 40.02
N ILE A 6 -113.29 40.80 41.14
CA ILE A 6 -113.37 39.47 41.77
C ILE A 6 -114.18 38.49 40.88
N LYS A 7 -115.33 38.91 40.32
CA LYS A 7 -116.11 38.07 39.39
C LYS A 7 -115.34 37.70 38.12
N GLU A 8 -114.57 38.62 37.54
CA GLU A 8 -113.72 38.34 36.37
C GLU A 8 -112.60 37.34 36.69
N LYS A 9 -111.96 37.44 37.87
CA LYS A 9 -110.98 36.46 38.33
C LYS A 9 -111.59 35.08 38.57
N PHE A 10 -112.80 34.99 39.13
CA PHE A 10 -113.52 33.73 39.28
C PHE A 10 -113.93 33.13 37.91
N ALA A 11 -114.35 33.93 36.94
CA ALA A 11 -114.67 33.47 35.59
C ALA A 11 -113.43 32.95 34.84
N LYS A 12 -112.30 33.67 34.93
CA LYS A 12 -111.00 33.22 34.38
C LYS A 12 -110.52 31.94 35.06
N ASN A 13 -110.66 31.83 36.38
CA ASN A 13 -110.32 30.60 37.11
C ASN A 13 -111.23 29.44 36.69
N LYS A 14 -112.54 29.66 36.55
CA LYS A 14 -113.49 28.63 36.09
C LYS A 14 -113.23 28.18 34.65
N ALA A 15 -112.86 29.10 33.76
CA ALA A 15 -112.44 28.77 32.39
C ALA A 15 -111.13 27.97 32.38
N PHE A 16 -110.14 28.40 33.15
CA PHE A 16 -108.87 27.68 33.33
C PHE A 16 -109.07 26.26 33.88
N GLN A 17 -109.92 26.09 34.91
CA GLN A 17 -110.26 24.79 35.47
C GLN A 17 -110.97 23.88 34.46
N LYS A 18 -111.85 24.43 33.60
CA LYS A 18 -112.49 23.66 32.53
C LYS A 18 -111.49 23.21 31.45
N THR A 19 -110.60 24.10 31.00
CA THR A 19 -109.56 23.74 30.03
C THR A 19 -108.59 22.72 30.63
N LEU A 20 -108.21 22.88 31.90
CA LEU A 20 -107.33 21.95 32.59
C LEU A 20 -108.01 20.57 32.79
N ALA A 21 -109.30 20.53 33.07
CA ALA A 21 -110.08 19.29 33.14
C ALA A 21 -110.12 18.56 31.79
N SER A 22 -110.46 19.27 30.70
CA SER A 22 -110.47 18.71 29.34
C SER A 22 -109.10 18.15 28.93
N ASN A 23 -108.03 18.89 29.21
CA ASN A 23 -106.67 18.41 28.95
C ASN A 23 -106.31 17.19 29.80
N THR A 24 -106.89 17.06 31.00
CA THR A 24 -106.65 15.91 31.88
C THR A 24 -107.41 14.67 31.39
N ASP A 25 -108.62 14.84 30.83
CA ASP A 25 -109.35 13.76 30.15
C ASP A 25 -108.57 13.24 28.94
N ASP A 26 -108.04 14.14 28.09
CA ASP A 26 -107.19 13.75 26.96
C ASP A 26 -105.92 13.02 27.42
N LEU A 27 -105.33 13.44 28.53
CA LEU A 27 -104.18 12.74 29.12
C LEU A 27 -104.57 11.36 29.68
N LEU A 28 -105.78 11.16 30.20
CA LEU A 28 -106.27 9.86 30.66
C LEU A 28 -106.51 8.90 29.49
N VAL A 29 -107.01 9.37 28.35
CA VAL A 29 -107.12 8.57 27.11
C VAL A 29 -105.73 8.15 26.62
N ASN A 30 -104.80 9.11 26.55
CA ASN A 30 -103.41 8.83 26.17
C ASN A 30 -102.68 7.91 27.17
N LEU A 31 -103.04 7.96 28.45
CA LEU A 31 -102.54 7.05 29.48
C LEU A 31 -103.00 5.63 29.21
N GLN A 32 -104.28 5.43 28.92
CA GLN A 32 -104.85 4.12 28.59
C GLN A 32 -104.17 3.52 27.36
N GLU A 33 -104.03 4.28 26.27
CA GLU A 33 -103.30 3.81 25.08
C GLU A 33 -101.85 3.44 25.38
N SER A 34 -101.17 4.23 26.21
CA SER A 34 -99.78 3.97 26.58
C SER A 34 -99.64 2.71 27.45
N LEU A 35 -100.67 2.38 28.24
CA LEU A 35 -100.74 1.15 29.04
C LEU A 35 -101.00 -0.08 28.15
N GLU A 36 -101.90 0.02 27.19
CA GLU A 36 -102.21 -1.06 26.23
C GLU A 36 -101.02 -1.35 25.31
N LYS A 37 -100.31 -0.30 24.85
CA LYS A 37 -99.07 -0.40 24.05
C LYS A 37 -97.85 -0.84 24.88
N GLY A 38 -97.99 -1.04 26.20
CA GLY A 38 -96.91 -1.48 27.09
C GLY A 38 -95.78 -0.46 27.32
N ASN A 39 -96.00 0.82 26.98
CA ASN A 39 -94.97 1.86 27.11
C ASN A 39 -94.89 2.42 28.54
N THR A 40 -94.20 1.67 29.40
CA THR A 40 -94.07 1.95 30.85
C THR A 40 -93.53 3.34 31.19
N LYS A 41 -92.60 3.90 30.39
CA LYS A 41 -92.04 5.24 30.66
C LYS A 41 -93.05 6.34 30.37
N ASN A 42 -93.76 6.24 29.25
CA ASN A 42 -94.72 7.25 28.82
C ASN A 42 -95.96 7.22 29.72
N ALA A 43 -96.46 6.02 30.06
CA ALA A 43 -97.58 5.85 30.98
C ALA A 43 -97.31 6.47 32.37
N ILE A 44 -96.13 6.24 32.95
CA ILE A 44 -95.77 6.84 34.24
C ILE A 44 -95.66 8.38 34.14
N SER A 45 -95.08 8.92 33.07
CA SER A 45 -94.95 10.36 32.90
C SER A 45 -96.30 11.06 32.68
N ILE A 46 -97.21 10.43 31.94
CA ILE A 46 -98.56 10.94 31.72
C ILE A 46 -99.34 10.89 33.04
N TRP A 47 -99.22 9.80 33.80
CA TRP A 47 -99.82 9.68 35.12
C TRP A 47 -99.38 10.80 36.08
N ASP A 48 -98.09 11.10 36.15
CA ASP A 48 -97.59 12.14 37.05
C ASP A 48 -98.14 13.54 36.66
N LYS A 49 -98.30 13.83 35.35
CA LYS A 49 -98.96 15.04 34.84
C LYS A 49 -100.46 15.08 35.15
N VAL A 50 -101.15 13.94 35.02
CA VAL A 50 -102.57 13.81 35.40
C VAL A 50 -102.76 14.11 36.88
N GLN A 51 -101.88 13.58 37.75
CA GLN A 51 -101.94 13.86 39.18
C GLN A 51 -101.67 15.34 39.51
N GLU A 52 -100.70 15.97 38.85
CA GLU A 52 -100.41 17.40 39.01
C GLU A 52 -101.60 18.28 38.57
N ASN A 53 -102.21 17.97 37.43
CA ASN A 53 -103.40 18.68 36.97
C ASN A 53 -104.59 18.50 37.91
N ILE A 54 -104.82 17.27 38.41
CA ILE A 54 -105.88 16.97 39.38
C ILE A 54 -105.70 17.75 40.69
N GLN A 55 -104.47 17.97 41.15
CA GLN A 55 -104.18 18.78 42.35
C GLN A 55 -104.55 20.27 42.16
N ASN A 56 -104.51 20.76 40.92
CA ASN A 56 -104.76 22.17 40.57
C ASN A 56 -106.24 22.44 40.18
N ILE A 57 -107.08 21.41 40.06
CA ILE A 57 -108.54 21.53 39.81
C ILE A 57 -109.26 21.50 41.17
N THR A 58 -110.39 22.21 41.31
CA THR A 58 -111.21 22.20 42.54
C THR A 58 -112.69 21.96 42.21
N GLY A 59 -113.40 21.20 43.06
CA GLY A 59 -114.86 20.95 42.93
C GLY A 59 -115.25 19.64 42.23
N ASN A 60 -116.51 19.51 41.78
CA ASN A 60 -117.06 18.28 41.16
C ASN A 60 -116.27 17.70 39.96
N PRO A 61 -115.63 18.49 39.07
CA PRO A 61 -114.79 17.93 38.01
C PRO A 61 -113.58 17.16 38.56
N GLN A 62 -113.06 17.60 39.72
CA GLN A 62 -111.92 16.98 40.38
C GLN A 62 -112.25 15.58 40.88
N THR A 63 -113.40 15.39 41.52
CA THR A 63 -113.82 14.09 42.05
C THR A 63 -114.07 13.06 40.94
N SER A 64 -114.64 13.48 39.81
CA SER A 64 -114.82 12.63 38.63
C SER A 64 -113.48 12.16 38.06
N LEU A 65 -112.53 13.08 37.86
CA LEU A 65 -111.19 12.78 37.34
C LEU A 65 -110.36 11.93 38.32
N ILE A 66 -110.51 12.15 39.64
CA ILE A 66 -109.88 11.31 40.67
C ILE A 66 -110.38 9.86 40.57
N ASN A 67 -111.69 9.65 40.40
CA ASN A 67 -112.27 8.32 40.30
C ASN A 67 -111.80 7.58 39.04
N GLN A 68 -111.78 8.28 37.89
CA GLN A 68 -111.24 7.73 36.64
C GLN A 68 -109.75 7.42 36.77
N ALA A 69 -108.94 8.32 37.32
CA ALA A 69 -107.51 8.09 37.56
C ALA A 69 -107.27 6.93 38.54
N ASN A 70 -108.08 6.78 39.58
CA ASN A 70 -107.93 5.71 40.58
C ASN A 70 -108.03 4.30 39.97
N SER A 71 -108.82 4.12 38.90
CA SER A 71 -108.88 2.85 38.16
C SER A 71 -107.52 2.42 37.59
N TYR A 72 -106.71 3.39 37.14
CA TYR A 72 -105.37 3.15 36.58
C TYR A 72 -104.27 3.15 37.65
N LYS A 73 -104.53 3.67 38.85
CA LYS A 73 -103.55 3.84 39.93
C LYS A 73 -102.86 2.54 40.34
N LYS A 74 -103.62 1.45 40.50
CA LYS A 74 -103.06 0.13 40.87
C LYS A 74 -102.09 -0.36 39.79
N ARG A 75 -102.49 -0.29 38.52
CA ARG A 75 -101.68 -0.71 37.38
C ARG A 75 -100.42 0.14 37.23
N ILE A 76 -100.50 1.45 37.43
CA ILE A 76 -99.35 2.35 37.38
C ILE A 76 -98.38 2.08 38.54
N ASN A 77 -98.88 1.80 39.74
CA ASN A 77 -98.04 1.42 40.87
C ASN A 77 -97.32 0.09 40.62
N GLU A 78 -98.01 -0.93 40.10
CA GLU A 78 -97.38 -2.19 39.67
C GLU A 78 -96.28 -1.96 38.62
N LEU A 79 -96.49 -1.06 37.66
CA LEU A 79 -95.47 -0.70 36.66
C LEU A 79 -94.30 0.10 37.26
N LYS A 80 -94.56 0.98 38.24
CA LYS A 80 -93.52 1.71 38.99
C LYS A 80 -92.68 0.75 39.84
N ASP A 81 -93.31 -0.23 40.47
CA ASP A 81 -92.66 -1.26 41.27
C ASP A 81 -91.85 -2.22 40.39
N TRP A 82 -92.43 -2.70 39.29
CA TRP A 82 -91.72 -3.53 38.31
C TRP A 82 -90.52 -2.80 37.70
N ARG A 83 -90.66 -1.51 37.36
CA ARG A 83 -89.54 -0.69 36.88
C ARG A 83 -88.47 -0.50 37.94
N SER A 84 -88.85 -0.33 39.20
CA SER A 84 -87.91 -0.18 40.33
C SER A 84 -87.18 -1.49 40.61
N PHE A 85 -87.88 -2.62 40.51
CA PHE A 85 -87.35 -3.98 40.62
C PHE A 85 -86.41 -4.33 39.46
N ALA A 86 -86.82 -4.10 38.21
CA ALA A 86 -85.97 -4.31 37.03
C ALA A 86 -84.72 -3.40 37.05
N ALA A 87 -84.83 -2.19 37.60
CA ALA A 87 -83.68 -1.31 37.82
C ALA A 87 -82.76 -1.82 38.95
N GLU A 88 -83.30 -2.48 39.96
CA GLU A 88 -82.53 -3.11 41.05
C GLU A 88 -81.74 -4.32 40.56
N GLU A 89 -82.38 -5.23 39.81
CA GLU A 89 -81.71 -6.39 39.21
C GLU A 89 -80.58 -5.98 38.27
N LYS A 90 -80.83 -5.01 37.37
CA LYS A 90 -79.79 -4.48 36.48
C LYS A 90 -78.65 -3.80 37.24
N LYS A 91 -78.92 -3.14 38.37
CA LYS A 91 -77.86 -2.56 39.22
C LYS A 91 -77.02 -3.63 39.90
N LEU A 92 -77.63 -4.73 40.34
CA LEU A 92 -76.91 -5.90 40.86
C LEU A 92 -76.03 -6.54 39.77
N GLU A 93 -76.54 -6.65 38.53
CA GLU A 93 -75.77 -7.11 37.39
C GLU A 93 -74.56 -6.20 37.10
N LEU A 94 -74.73 -4.87 37.15
CA LEU A 94 -73.63 -3.92 37.01
C LEU A 94 -72.58 -4.03 38.14
N ILE A 95 -73.02 -4.31 39.37
CA ILE A 95 -72.13 -4.59 40.51
C ILE A 95 -71.33 -5.86 40.27
N ASN A 96 -71.96 -6.93 39.79
CA ASN A 96 -71.28 -8.18 39.44
C ASN A 96 -70.29 -7.98 38.28
N LYS A 97 -70.67 -7.23 37.24
CA LYS A 97 -69.77 -6.85 36.14
C LYS A 97 -68.57 -6.03 36.66
N MET A 98 -68.77 -5.12 37.60
CA MET A 98 -67.69 -4.36 38.24
C MET A 98 -66.78 -5.26 39.08
N GLN A 99 -67.35 -6.22 39.82
CA GLN A 99 -66.59 -7.20 40.61
C GLN A 99 -65.71 -8.08 39.71
N ASN A 100 -66.27 -8.60 38.61
CA ASN A 100 -65.54 -9.39 37.64
C ASN A 100 -64.41 -8.57 36.99
N LEU A 101 -64.64 -7.28 36.75
CA LEU A 101 -63.64 -6.38 36.21
C LEU A 101 -62.46 -6.17 37.17
N ILE A 102 -62.67 -6.19 38.50
CA ILE A 102 -61.59 -6.13 39.49
C ILE A 102 -60.62 -7.29 39.29
N ASN A 103 -61.15 -8.51 39.20
CA ASN A 103 -60.39 -9.76 39.06
C ASN A 103 -59.83 -10.00 37.65
N SER A 104 -60.33 -9.26 36.65
CA SER A 104 -59.86 -9.38 35.28
C SER A 104 -58.40 -8.91 35.12
N LYS A 105 -57.60 -9.69 34.37
CA LYS A 105 -56.21 -9.36 33.98
C LYS A 105 -56.14 -8.38 32.79
N MET A 106 -57.19 -7.60 32.54
CA MET A 106 -57.24 -6.67 31.40
C MET A 106 -56.25 -5.51 31.57
N HIS A 107 -55.75 -4.99 30.45
CA HIS A 107 -54.88 -3.81 30.44
C HIS A 107 -55.59 -2.57 31.04
N ALA A 108 -54.84 -1.77 31.80
CA ALA A 108 -55.38 -0.66 32.59
C ALA A 108 -56.17 0.37 31.76
N SER A 109 -55.78 0.60 30.49
CA SER A 109 -56.51 1.52 29.61
C SER A 109 -57.91 0.97 29.25
N ASP A 110 -58.02 -0.30 28.88
CA ASP A 110 -59.31 -0.88 28.50
C ASP A 110 -60.20 -1.08 29.72
N LYS A 111 -59.60 -1.47 30.86
CA LYS A 111 -60.27 -1.48 32.17
C LYS A 111 -60.90 -0.12 32.48
N SER A 112 -60.18 0.98 32.27
CA SER A 112 -60.73 2.34 32.48
C SER A 112 -61.90 2.68 31.55
N LYS A 113 -61.88 2.22 30.28
CA LYS A 113 -63.00 2.40 29.34
C LYS A 113 -64.23 1.62 29.79
N HIS A 114 -64.06 0.38 30.24
CA HIS A 114 -65.15 -0.44 30.77
C HIS A 114 -65.74 0.15 32.05
N ILE A 115 -64.91 0.64 32.97
CA ILE A 115 -65.39 1.38 34.16
C ILE A 115 -66.25 2.56 33.73
N ARG A 116 -65.81 3.37 32.75
CA ARG A 116 -66.59 4.50 32.24
C ARG A 116 -67.93 4.06 31.62
N LYS A 117 -67.94 2.97 30.85
CA LYS A 117 -69.18 2.39 30.30
C LYS A 117 -70.14 1.95 31.41
N LEU A 118 -69.64 1.30 32.46
CA LEU A 118 -70.45 0.87 33.61
C LEU A 118 -71.01 2.06 34.39
N HIS A 119 -70.25 3.14 34.57
CA HIS A 119 -70.75 4.39 35.16
C HIS A 119 -71.84 5.04 34.31
N ASN A 120 -71.68 5.08 32.99
CA ASN A 120 -72.70 5.58 32.08
C ASN A 120 -73.97 4.72 32.12
N ALA A 121 -73.82 3.39 32.11
CA ALA A 121 -74.93 2.45 32.25
C ALA A 121 -75.65 2.65 33.59
N TRP A 122 -74.92 2.80 34.69
CA TRP A 122 -75.48 3.10 36.00
C TRP A 122 -76.28 4.41 36.01
N LYS A 123 -75.74 5.48 35.41
CA LYS A 123 -76.42 6.78 35.30
C LYS A 123 -77.70 6.72 34.46
N SER A 124 -77.75 5.81 33.47
CA SER A 124 -78.95 5.60 32.64
C SER A 124 -80.06 4.81 33.33
N LEU A 125 -79.74 4.08 34.41
CA LEU A 125 -80.73 3.36 35.22
C LEU A 125 -81.44 4.32 36.19
N GLY A 126 -82.76 4.15 36.35
CA GLY A 126 -83.59 4.96 37.24
C GLY A 126 -83.37 4.70 38.74
N ARG A 127 -84.21 5.30 39.59
CA ARG A 127 -84.23 5.02 41.03
C ARG A 127 -84.70 3.57 41.28
N SER A 128 -84.16 2.96 42.32
CA SER A 128 -84.56 1.63 42.81
C SER A 128 -84.81 1.72 44.32
N ASN A 129 -85.47 0.71 44.90
CA ASN A 129 -85.86 0.72 46.31
C ASN A 129 -84.63 0.79 47.25
N GLN A 130 -83.52 0.12 46.91
CA GLN A 130 -82.26 0.18 47.67
C GLN A 130 -81.15 1.03 47.02
N ASN A 131 -81.49 2.11 46.31
CA ASN A 131 -80.53 2.86 45.49
C ASN A 131 -79.26 3.31 46.25
N LYS A 132 -79.40 3.80 47.49
CA LYS A 132 -78.26 4.28 48.31
C LYS A 132 -77.29 3.16 48.68
N LYS A 133 -77.81 1.97 49.04
CA LYS A 133 -77.00 0.80 49.41
C LYS A 133 -76.25 0.26 48.19
N LEU A 134 -76.95 0.06 47.07
CA LEU A 134 -76.37 -0.45 45.83
C LEU A 134 -75.32 0.51 45.24
N TRP A 135 -75.58 1.82 45.28
CA TRP A 135 -74.61 2.82 44.85
C TRP A 135 -73.33 2.81 45.68
N ASN A 136 -73.44 2.70 47.01
CA ASN A 136 -72.27 2.62 47.88
C ASN A 136 -71.41 1.38 47.56
N LYS A 137 -72.04 0.23 47.30
CA LYS A 137 -71.33 -0.99 46.89
C LYS A 137 -70.66 -0.82 45.52
N PHE A 138 -71.40 -0.31 44.52
CA PHE A 138 -70.86 -0.02 43.19
C PHE A 138 -69.68 0.96 43.22
N ARG A 139 -69.79 2.04 44.00
CA ARG A 139 -68.73 3.06 44.15
C ARG A 139 -67.48 2.48 44.81
N LYS A 140 -67.62 1.68 45.87
CA LYS A 140 -66.47 1.01 46.53
C LYS A 140 -65.75 0.11 45.53
N LEU A 141 -66.48 -0.74 44.81
CA LEU A 141 -65.89 -1.64 43.80
C LEU A 141 -65.26 -0.86 42.64
N SER A 142 -65.91 0.22 42.18
CA SER A 142 -65.36 1.08 41.14
C SER A 142 -64.07 1.77 41.57
N ASN A 143 -63.95 2.18 42.84
CA ASN A 143 -62.71 2.77 43.35
C ASN A 143 -61.57 1.75 43.31
N VAL A 144 -61.82 0.54 43.82
CA VAL A 144 -60.86 -0.58 43.79
C VAL A 144 -60.45 -0.92 42.35
N ALA A 145 -61.42 -1.00 41.43
CA ALA A 145 -61.15 -1.29 40.02
C ALA A 145 -60.33 -0.18 39.33
N ASN A 146 -60.48 1.08 39.76
CA ASN A 146 -59.83 2.24 39.16
C ASN A 146 -58.43 2.55 39.73
N GLU A 147 -58.07 2.04 40.92
CA GLU A 147 -56.74 2.28 41.50
C GLU A 147 -55.58 1.84 40.57
N PRO A 148 -55.59 0.63 39.98
CA PRO A 148 -54.58 0.24 38.99
C PRO A 148 -54.55 1.16 37.76
N CYS A 149 -55.72 1.66 37.33
CA CYS A 149 -55.81 2.60 36.21
C CYS A 149 -55.15 3.94 36.55
N LYS A 150 -55.36 4.47 37.76
CA LYS A 150 -54.71 5.71 38.22
C LYS A 150 -53.19 5.58 38.24
N ILE A 151 -52.67 4.45 38.76
CA ILE A 151 -51.23 4.17 38.80
C ILE A 151 -50.66 4.15 37.37
N TYR A 152 -51.31 3.43 36.45
CA TYR A 152 -50.90 3.36 35.05
C TYR A 152 -50.84 4.75 34.39
N TYR A 153 -51.88 5.57 34.52
CA TYR A 153 -51.89 6.91 33.91
C TYR A 153 -50.88 7.86 34.58
N LYS A 154 -50.63 7.72 35.89
CA LYS A 154 -49.57 8.48 36.59
C LYS A 154 -48.18 8.09 36.07
N GLN A 155 -47.91 6.80 35.90
CA GLN A 155 -46.65 6.29 35.33
C GLN A 155 -46.50 6.74 33.88
N ARG A 156 -47.54 6.61 33.05
CA ARG A 156 -47.54 7.06 31.65
C ARG A 156 -47.28 8.55 31.52
N LYS A 157 -47.86 9.38 32.39
CA LYS A 157 -47.58 10.83 32.44
C LYS A 157 -46.12 11.11 32.80
N LYS A 158 -45.57 10.41 33.79
CA LYS A 158 -44.13 10.51 34.14
C LYS A 158 -43.22 10.14 32.97
N VAL A 159 -43.50 9.03 32.27
CA VAL A 159 -42.76 8.61 31.08
C VAL A 159 -42.85 9.64 29.96
N MET A 160 -44.04 10.17 29.66
CA MET A 160 -44.21 11.21 28.63
C MET A 160 -43.45 12.50 28.96
N ALA A 161 -43.43 12.91 30.23
CA ALA A 161 -42.67 14.08 30.68
C ALA A 161 -41.15 13.85 30.57
N SER A 162 -40.68 12.66 30.96
CA SER A 162 -39.26 12.26 30.81
C SER A 162 -38.84 12.20 29.34
N ASN A 163 -39.64 11.58 28.48
CA ASN A 163 -39.41 11.53 27.03
C ASN A 163 -39.40 12.93 26.40
N LEU A 164 -40.27 13.85 26.84
CA LEU A 164 -40.27 15.23 26.38
C LEU A 164 -38.98 15.96 26.77
N LYS A 165 -38.47 15.74 28.00
CA LYS A 165 -37.18 16.27 28.45
C LYS A 165 -36.04 15.73 27.59
N ALA A 166 -36.00 14.42 27.36
CA ALA A 166 -34.99 13.79 26.52
C ALA A 166 -35.00 14.30 25.07
N ARG A 167 -36.20 14.52 24.48
CA ARG A 167 -36.30 15.13 23.15
C ARG A 167 -35.81 16.58 23.11
N ARG A 168 -36.01 17.36 24.17
CA ARG A 168 -35.46 18.71 24.28
C ARG A 168 -33.94 18.69 24.36
N GLU A 169 -33.37 17.79 25.15
CA GLU A 169 -31.92 17.60 25.24
C GLU A 169 -31.31 17.24 23.88
N ILE A 170 -32.00 16.42 23.08
CA ILE A 170 -31.60 16.14 21.68
C ILE A 170 -31.56 17.43 20.85
N CYS A 171 -32.62 18.24 20.88
CA CYS A 171 -32.65 19.48 20.11
C CYS A 171 -31.58 20.47 20.56
N ASN A 172 -31.41 20.69 21.86
CA ASN A 172 -30.38 21.58 22.41
C ASN A 172 -28.98 21.14 21.96
N LYS A 173 -28.68 19.84 22.07
CA LYS A 173 -27.39 19.30 21.61
C LYS A 173 -27.21 19.47 20.10
N LEU A 174 -28.25 19.26 19.30
CA LEU A 174 -28.18 19.51 17.85
C LEU A 174 -27.90 20.99 17.54
N GLU A 175 -28.52 21.92 18.26
CA GLU A 175 -28.27 23.36 18.08
C GLU A 175 -26.84 23.74 18.44
N GLU A 176 -26.31 23.23 19.55
CA GLU A 176 -24.92 23.45 19.96
C GLU A 176 -23.93 22.93 18.92
N GLU A 177 -24.12 21.69 18.45
CA GLU A 177 -23.28 21.08 17.43
C GLU A 177 -23.36 21.86 16.11
N VAL A 178 -24.55 22.28 15.67
CA VAL A 178 -24.71 23.10 14.45
C VAL A 178 -24.00 24.45 14.59
N ARG A 179 -24.02 25.07 15.78
CA ARG A 179 -23.33 26.34 16.04
C ARG A 179 -21.81 26.19 16.09
N ALA A 180 -21.32 25.11 16.70
CA ALA A 180 -19.88 24.84 16.83
C ALA A 180 -19.25 24.29 15.53
N MET A 181 -20.06 23.79 14.59
CA MET A 181 -19.57 23.15 13.38
C MET A 181 -18.87 24.13 12.43
N ASN A 182 -17.60 23.85 12.13
CA ASN A 182 -16.89 24.55 11.06
C ASN A 182 -17.49 24.16 9.70
N ARG A 183 -18.01 25.15 8.97
CA ARG A 183 -18.65 24.96 7.66
C ARG A 183 -17.67 24.73 6.52
N GLU A 184 -16.40 25.07 6.71
CA GLU A 184 -15.34 24.90 5.71
C GLU A 184 -14.73 23.50 5.76
N ASN A 185 -14.72 22.85 6.92
CA ASN A 185 -14.14 21.51 7.10
C ASN A 185 -15.12 20.58 7.82
N ILE A 186 -16.08 20.06 7.06
CA ILE A 186 -17.15 19.20 7.59
C ILE A 186 -16.71 17.73 7.52
N HIS A 187 -16.54 17.11 8.68
CA HIS A 187 -16.28 15.67 8.77
C HIS A 187 -17.57 14.84 8.61
N ILE A 188 -17.81 14.32 7.41
CA ILE A 188 -19.04 13.61 7.02
C ILE A 188 -19.37 12.44 7.96
N THR A 189 -18.38 11.66 8.39
CA THR A 189 -18.61 10.52 9.30
C THR A 189 -19.17 10.96 10.65
N SER A 190 -18.69 12.08 11.19
CA SER A 190 -19.20 12.64 12.45
C SER A 190 -20.63 13.15 12.28
N LEU A 191 -20.89 13.81 11.15
CA LEU A 191 -22.22 14.30 10.78
C LEU A 191 -23.24 13.16 10.61
N ASP A 192 -22.83 12.05 10.00
CA ASP A 192 -23.66 10.84 9.84
C ASP A 192 -23.96 10.17 11.18
N LYS A 193 -22.96 10.09 12.08
CA LYS A 193 -23.19 9.63 13.46
C LYS A 193 -24.18 10.51 14.21
N LEU A 194 -24.05 11.84 14.11
CA LEU A 194 -24.97 12.80 14.74
C LEU A 194 -26.40 12.64 14.21
N LEU A 195 -26.56 12.56 12.88
CA LEU A 195 -27.86 12.36 12.23
C LEU A 195 -28.51 11.03 12.63
N ASN A 196 -27.73 9.95 12.74
CA ASN A 196 -28.26 8.65 13.14
C ASN A 196 -28.62 8.61 14.63
N TRP A 197 -27.79 9.20 15.49
CA TRP A 197 -28.06 9.33 16.92
C TRP A 197 -29.34 10.12 17.16
N CYS A 198 -29.51 11.28 16.54
CA CYS A 198 -30.67 12.13 16.79
C CYS A 198 -31.98 11.50 16.25
N LYS A 199 -31.95 10.86 15.08
CA LYS A 199 -33.09 10.11 14.54
C LYS A 199 -33.49 8.94 15.45
N SER A 200 -32.51 8.19 15.93
CA SER A 200 -32.73 7.04 16.82
C SER A 200 -33.28 7.50 18.16
N GLY A 201 -32.68 8.53 18.77
CA GLY A 201 -33.17 9.14 20.00
C GLY A 201 -34.60 9.66 19.83
N TRP A 202 -34.89 10.36 18.74
CA TRP A 202 -36.22 10.87 18.45
C TRP A 202 -37.27 9.75 18.34
N LYS A 203 -36.92 8.63 17.70
CA LYS A 203 -37.77 7.44 17.59
C LYS A 203 -38.00 6.75 18.95
N ASN A 204 -36.95 6.62 19.76
CA ASN A 204 -37.00 5.89 21.03
C ASN A 204 -37.78 6.64 22.12
N TYR A 205 -37.71 7.97 22.16
CA TYR A 205 -38.41 8.78 23.15
C TYR A 205 -39.87 9.07 22.76
N ALA A 206 -40.66 8.01 22.53
CA ALA A 206 -42.10 8.07 22.30
C ALA A 206 -42.83 7.16 23.31
N PRO A 207 -44.04 7.51 23.80
CA PRO A 207 -44.88 8.68 23.48
C PRO A 207 -44.54 9.94 24.29
N VAL A 208 -45.04 11.11 23.86
CA VAL A 208 -44.84 12.44 24.50
C VAL A 208 -46.15 13.23 24.61
N GLU A 209 -46.18 14.24 25.48
CA GLU A 209 -47.34 15.14 25.63
C GLU A 209 -47.55 16.03 24.38
N GLN A 210 -48.74 15.91 23.75
CA GLN A 210 -49.05 16.51 22.45
C GLN A 210 -49.06 18.05 22.44
N SER A 211 -49.45 18.69 23.54
CA SER A 211 -49.58 20.17 23.61
C SER A 211 -48.24 20.89 23.46
N LYS A 212 -47.14 20.28 23.91
CA LYS A 212 -45.79 20.86 23.89
C LYS A 212 -44.87 20.25 22.82
N PHE A 213 -45.36 19.27 22.06
CA PHE A 213 -44.55 18.51 21.11
C PHE A 213 -44.40 19.19 19.75
N LYS A 214 -45.44 19.89 19.27
CA LYS A 214 -45.47 20.42 17.89
C LYS A 214 -44.33 21.41 17.58
N THR A 215 -44.06 22.36 18.47
CA THR A 215 -42.97 23.33 18.30
C THR A 215 -41.62 22.62 18.27
N LEU A 216 -41.35 21.80 19.27
CA LEU A 216 -40.10 21.02 19.38
C LEU A 216 -39.88 20.11 18.16
N GLN A 217 -40.94 19.52 17.61
CA GLN A 217 -40.89 18.70 16.40
C GLN A 217 -40.51 19.53 15.18
N LYS A 218 -41.04 20.73 15.02
CA LYS A 218 -40.70 21.64 13.92
C LYS A 218 -39.21 22.01 14.01
N ASP A 219 -38.73 22.41 15.18
CA ASP A 219 -37.34 22.81 15.40
C ASP A 219 -36.37 21.66 15.11
N PHE A 220 -36.69 20.45 15.60
CA PHE A 220 -35.92 19.24 15.30
C PHE A 220 -35.79 18.99 13.78
N TYR A 221 -36.89 19.03 13.04
CA TYR A 221 -36.84 18.77 11.59
C TYR A 221 -36.09 19.85 10.81
N ASN A 222 -36.18 21.11 11.25
CA ASN A 222 -35.40 22.21 10.67
C ASN A 222 -33.89 21.99 10.87
N LEU A 223 -33.47 21.62 12.09
CA LEU A 223 -32.07 21.30 12.39
C LEU A 223 -31.57 20.09 11.58
N VAL A 224 -32.37 19.03 11.49
CA VAL A 224 -32.05 17.86 10.68
C VAL A 224 -31.96 18.20 9.19
N ALA A 225 -32.82 19.09 8.68
CA ALA A 225 -32.76 19.55 7.29
C ALA A 225 -31.47 20.33 7.02
N GLU A 226 -31.06 21.21 7.93
CA GLU A 226 -29.81 21.96 7.81
C GLU A 226 -28.58 21.03 7.83
N LEU A 227 -28.53 20.08 8.77
CA LEU A 227 -27.46 19.07 8.81
C LEU A 227 -27.37 18.24 7.52
N LYS A 228 -28.52 17.87 6.93
CA LYS A 228 -28.56 17.18 5.62
C LYS A 228 -28.04 18.06 4.49
N ARG A 229 -28.35 19.36 4.52
CA ARG A 229 -27.85 20.32 3.51
C ARG A 229 -26.32 20.46 3.60
N LEU A 230 -25.79 20.65 4.81
CA LEU A 230 -24.35 20.69 5.08
C LEU A 230 -23.65 19.41 4.62
N ARG A 231 -24.24 18.24 4.90
CA ARG A 231 -23.73 16.94 4.42
C ARG A 231 -23.64 16.88 2.90
N LYS A 232 -24.67 17.35 2.19
CA LYS A 232 -24.71 17.34 0.73
C LYS A 232 -23.59 18.22 0.15
N LEU A 233 -23.40 19.41 0.72
CA LEU A 233 -22.34 20.34 0.31
C LEU A 233 -20.94 19.75 0.54
N ALA A 234 -20.70 19.15 1.72
CA ALA A 234 -19.42 18.51 2.02
C ALA A 234 -19.09 17.35 1.05
N ILE A 235 -20.10 16.52 0.70
CA ILE A 235 -19.93 15.46 -0.30
C ILE A 235 -19.60 16.04 -1.68
N GLN A 236 -20.24 17.14 -2.06
CA GLN A 236 -20.00 17.81 -3.34
C GLN A 236 -18.60 18.44 -3.39
N ASP A 237 -18.14 19.04 -2.30
CA ASP A 237 -16.78 19.58 -2.21
C ASP A 237 -15.73 18.45 -2.31
N ASN A 238 -15.88 17.37 -1.54
CA ASN A 238 -15.01 16.19 -1.64
C ASN A 238 -14.95 15.63 -3.07
N ARG A 239 -16.10 15.61 -3.78
CA ARG A 239 -16.17 15.20 -5.19
C ARG A 239 -15.32 16.12 -6.08
N ASN A 240 -15.47 17.43 -5.93
CA ASN A 240 -14.72 18.41 -6.70
C ASN A 240 -13.22 18.31 -6.42
N GLN A 241 -12.82 18.20 -5.15
CA GLN A 241 -11.42 18.03 -4.76
C GLN A 241 -10.81 16.77 -5.37
N LYS A 242 -11.52 15.62 -5.34
CA LYS A 242 -11.05 14.39 -5.99
C LYS A 242 -10.87 14.58 -7.49
N GLN A 243 -11.84 15.19 -8.17
CA GLN A 243 -11.73 15.47 -9.61
C GLN A 243 -10.54 16.38 -9.94
N ILE A 244 -10.31 17.44 -9.17
CA ILE A 244 -9.15 18.33 -9.34
C ILE A 244 -7.85 17.55 -9.22
N ARG A 245 -7.74 16.62 -8.25
CA ARG A 245 -6.54 15.80 -8.07
C ARG A 245 -6.32 14.79 -9.19
N ILE A 246 -7.39 14.23 -9.74
CA ILE A 246 -7.31 13.38 -10.95
C ILE A 246 -6.79 14.20 -12.12
N ASN A 247 -7.36 15.37 -12.38
CA ASN A 247 -6.94 16.23 -13.49
C ASN A 247 -5.48 16.65 -13.36
N LYS A 248 -5.05 17.08 -12.17
CA LYS A 248 -3.64 17.37 -11.88
C LYS A 248 -2.74 16.15 -12.13
N ALA A 249 -3.16 14.96 -11.71
CA ALA A 249 -2.40 13.74 -11.96
C ALA A 249 -2.29 13.43 -13.47
N LEU A 250 -3.33 13.71 -14.26
CA LEU A 250 -3.29 13.56 -15.71
C LEU A 250 -2.34 14.58 -16.36
N GLU A 251 -2.34 15.84 -15.92
CA GLU A 251 -1.38 16.86 -16.38
C GLU A 251 0.08 16.45 -16.09
N LEU A 252 0.33 15.80 -14.95
CA LEU A 252 1.66 15.29 -14.61
C LEU A 252 2.15 14.15 -15.52
N ILE A 253 1.26 13.47 -16.25
CA ILE A 253 1.66 12.43 -17.21
C ILE A 253 2.33 13.07 -18.42
N GLU A 254 1.87 14.24 -18.85
CA GLU A 254 2.39 14.97 -20.03
C GLU A 254 3.69 15.72 -19.74
N LEU A 255 4.08 15.86 -18.47
CA LEU A 255 5.34 16.50 -18.08
C LEU A 255 6.56 15.64 -18.45
N ASP A 256 7.52 16.25 -19.16
CA ASP A 256 8.79 15.61 -19.55
C ASP A 256 9.70 15.32 -18.34
N ASN A 257 9.65 16.18 -17.33
CA ASN A 257 10.47 16.01 -16.13
C ASN A 257 9.87 14.94 -15.20
N THR A 258 10.36 13.71 -15.37
CA THR A 258 9.88 12.52 -14.64
C THR A 258 10.04 12.64 -13.11
N GLU A 259 11.12 13.26 -12.60
CA GLU A 259 11.34 13.36 -11.15
C GLU A 259 10.38 14.36 -10.50
N ASN A 260 10.17 15.51 -11.17
CA ASN A 260 9.19 16.50 -10.71
C ASN A 260 7.77 15.92 -10.75
N ALA A 261 7.41 15.22 -11.82
CA ALA A 261 6.11 14.55 -11.95
C ALA A 261 5.86 13.55 -10.81
N ILE A 262 6.88 12.80 -10.39
CA ILE A 262 6.78 11.83 -9.29
C ILE A 262 6.65 12.49 -7.93
N ASN A 263 7.43 13.54 -7.66
CA ASN A 263 7.34 14.25 -6.39
C ASN A 263 5.96 14.91 -6.24
N SER A 264 5.46 15.53 -7.31
CA SER A 264 4.10 16.06 -7.37
C SER A 264 3.04 14.97 -7.20
N ALA A 265 3.18 13.82 -7.87
CA ALA A 265 2.25 12.69 -7.70
C ALA A 265 2.20 12.17 -6.26
N LYS A 266 3.35 12.11 -5.56
CA LYS A 266 3.40 11.74 -4.13
C LYS A 266 2.69 12.76 -3.25
N ILE A 267 2.79 14.05 -3.56
CA ILE A 267 2.05 15.11 -2.85
C ILE A 267 0.55 14.93 -3.08
N LEU A 268 0.10 14.74 -4.33
CA LEU A 268 -1.30 14.49 -4.65
C LEU A 268 -1.84 13.24 -3.92
N GLN A 269 -1.05 12.17 -3.80
CA GLN A 269 -1.44 10.98 -3.04
C GLN A 269 -1.62 11.24 -1.54
N LYS A 270 -0.79 12.11 -0.94
CA LYS A 270 -0.97 12.54 0.46
C LYS A 270 -2.23 13.39 0.61
N GLU A 271 -2.43 14.34 -0.28
CA GLU A 271 -3.62 15.20 -0.28
C GLU A 271 -4.90 14.38 -0.49
N TRP A 272 -4.89 13.37 -1.36
CA TRP A 272 -6.02 12.46 -1.58
C TRP A 272 -6.52 11.79 -0.30
N LYS A 273 -5.59 11.36 0.58
CA LYS A 273 -5.93 10.70 1.85
C LYS A 273 -6.64 11.62 2.83
N ASN A 274 -6.45 12.94 2.68
CA ASN A 274 -7.09 13.94 3.52
C ASN A 274 -8.50 14.30 3.01
N ILE A 275 -8.86 13.92 1.79
CA ILE A 275 -10.19 14.17 1.23
C ILE A 275 -11.17 13.14 1.83
N GLY A 276 -12.30 13.65 2.34
CA GLY A 276 -13.33 12.79 2.92
C GLY A 276 -14.04 11.88 1.90
N PRO A 277 -14.95 11.03 2.38
CA PRO A 277 -15.73 10.15 1.52
C PRO A 277 -16.74 10.92 0.66
N THR A 278 -17.12 10.35 -0.48
CA THR A 278 -18.28 10.79 -1.28
C THR A 278 -19.39 9.73 -1.23
N THR A 279 -19.83 9.21 -2.37
CA THR A 279 -20.65 7.99 -2.45
C THR A 279 -19.76 6.80 -2.75
N PHE A 280 -20.10 5.60 -2.28
CA PHE A 280 -19.29 4.41 -2.49
C PHE A 280 -18.93 4.16 -3.96
N LYS A 281 -19.91 4.32 -4.87
CA LYS A 281 -19.69 4.15 -6.31
C LYS A 281 -18.73 5.18 -6.88
N GLN A 282 -18.89 6.46 -6.51
CA GLN A 282 -18.03 7.54 -6.99
C GLN A 282 -16.63 7.45 -6.40
N ASP A 283 -16.49 7.11 -5.12
CA ASP A 283 -15.18 6.94 -4.48
C ASP A 283 -14.37 5.84 -5.13
N LYS A 284 -15.02 4.71 -5.48
CA LYS A 284 -14.37 3.63 -6.21
C LYS A 284 -13.89 4.10 -7.60
N GLN A 285 -14.78 4.74 -8.35
CA GLN A 285 -14.46 5.27 -9.69
C GLN A 285 -13.30 6.27 -9.63
N TYR A 286 -13.40 7.28 -8.77
CA TYR A 286 -12.38 8.32 -8.61
C TYR A 286 -11.04 7.75 -8.16
N TRP A 287 -11.05 6.75 -7.29
CA TRP A 287 -9.82 6.07 -6.88
C TRP A 287 -9.18 5.29 -8.02
N GLU A 288 -9.96 4.55 -8.82
CA GLU A 288 -9.46 3.82 -9.99
C GLU A 288 -8.85 4.78 -11.02
N GLU A 289 -9.53 5.88 -11.34
CA GLU A 289 -9.03 6.91 -12.25
C GLU A 289 -7.73 7.56 -11.73
N PHE A 290 -7.72 8.01 -10.47
CA PHE A 290 -6.55 8.63 -9.85
C PHE A 290 -5.35 7.67 -9.77
N ARG A 291 -5.61 6.42 -9.39
CA ARG A 291 -4.58 5.38 -9.29
C ARG A 291 -4.00 5.06 -10.67
N THR A 292 -4.85 4.89 -11.68
CA THR A 292 -4.40 4.63 -13.05
C THR A 292 -3.52 5.76 -13.57
N ALA A 293 -3.88 7.03 -13.28
CA ALA A 293 -3.05 8.18 -13.63
C ALA A 293 -1.69 8.15 -12.92
N CYS A 294 -1.68 7.89 -11.61
CA CYS A 294 -0.45 7.75 -10.83
C CYS A 294 0.44 6.60 -11.36
N ASP A 295 -0.15 5.44 -11.63
CA ASP A 295 0.57 4.26 -12.12
C ASP A 295 1.28 4.54 -13.44
N LYS A 296 0.67 5.31 -14.35
CA LYS A 296 1.31 5.78 -15.60
C LYS A 296 2.56 6.65 -15.34
N ILE A 297 2.50 7.56 -14.36
CA ILE A 297 3.65 8.42 -13.99
C ILE A 297 4.80 7.56 -13.47
N PHE A 298 4.52 6.60 -12.58
CA PHE A 298 5.55 5.71 -12.02
C PHE A 298 6.09 4.74 -13.08
N ALA A 299 5.26 4.26 -14.00
CA ALA A 299 5.67 3.42 -15.12
C ALA A 299 6.70 4.12 -16.03
N LYS A 300 6.49 5.40 -16.37
CA LYS A 300 7.47 6.21 -17.14
C LYS A 300 8.87 6.21 -16.50
N ARG A 301 8.97 6.33 -15.17
CA ARG A 301 10.27 6.21 -14.47
C ARG A 301 10.83 4.80 -14.52
N ALA A 302 9.99 3.80 -14.26
CA ALA A 302 10.43 2.41 -14.31
C ALA A 302 11.02 2.07 -15.68
N GLU A 303 10.38 2.51 -16.77
CA GLU A 303 10.89 2.38 -18.12
C GLU A 303 12.21 3.12 -18.34
N LYS A 304 12.32 4.39 -17.91
CA LYS A 304 13.56 5.17 -18.03
C LYS A 304 14.72 4.50 -17.28
N VAL A 305 14.48 4.05 -16.06
CA VAL A 305 15.48 3.34 -15.24
C VAL A 305 15.85 2.00 -15.88
N ALA A 306 14.87 1.24 -16.39
CA ALA A 306 15.13 -0.02 -17.07
C ALA A 306 15.96 0.18 -18.35
N ARG A 307 15.64 1.21 -19.16
CA ARG A 307 16.42 1.57 -20.36
C ARG A 307 17.88 1.90 -20.01
N ILE A 308 18.10 2.75 -19.00
CA ILE A 308 19.46 3.11 -18.55
C ILE A 308 20.20 1.86 -18.03
N LYS A 309 19.53 1.02 -17.23
CA LYS A 309 20.12 -0.21 -16.71
C LYS A 309 20.51 -1.18 -17.83
N ASN A 310 19.65 -1.35 -18.84
CA ASN A 310 19.91 -2.22 -19.98
C ASN A 310 21.05 -1.68 -20.87
N ALA A 311 21.07 -0.36 -21.13
CA ALA A 311 22.15 0.29 -21.86
C ALA A 311 23.50 0.13 -21.14
N ASN A 312 23.54 0.35 -19.82
CA ASN A 312 24.73 0.15 -19.02
C ASN A 312 25.20 -1.32 -19.02
N HIS A 313 24.27 -2.27 -18.91
CA HIS A 313 24.59 -3.70 -18.96
C HIS A 313 25.15 -4.12 -20.32
N HIS A 314 24.59 -3.59 -21.41
CA HIS A 314 25.11 -3.82 -22.75
C HIS A 314 26.53 -3.26 -22.91
N ALA A 315 26.75 -2.02 -22.48
CA ALA A 315 28.06 -1.38 -22.54
C ALA A 315 29.10 -2.13 -21.68
N GLU A 316 28.73 -2.59 -20.47
CA GLU A 316 29.62 -3.40 -19.64
C GLU A 316 30.00 -4.74 -20.30
N LYS A 317 29.07 -5.40 -21.00
CA LYS A 317 29.38 -6.62 -21.76
C LYS A 317 30.37 -6.35 -22.88
N GLN A 318 30.19 -5.26 -23.63
CA GLN A 318 31.09 -4.89 -24.72
C GLN A 318 32.49 -4.55 -24.18
N ILE A 319 32.59 -3.79 -23.08
CA ILE A 319 33.88 -3.50 -22.43
C ILE A 319 34.60 -4.78 -22.03
N LYS A 320 33.92 -5.72 -21.37
CA LYS A 320 34.52 -7.00 -20.97
C LYS A 320 34.98 -7.82 -22.16
N TYR A 321 34.22 -7.80 -23.26
CA TYR A 321 34.61 -8.46 -24.50
C TYR A 321 35.91 -7.85 -25.07
N VAL A 322 35.98 -6.52 -25.14
CA VAL A 322 37.18 -5.81 -25.62
C VAL A 322 38.40 -6.09 -24.71
N LEU A 323 38.24 -5.97 -23.39
CA LEU A 323 39.33 -6.24 -22.44
C LEU A 323 39.84 -7.68 -22.53
N LYS A 324 38.94 -8.65 -22.70
CA LYS A 324 39.33 -10.05 -22.92
C LYS A 324 40.15 -10.21 -24.20
N ASN A 325 39.71 -9.64 -25.31
CA ASN A 325 40.44 -9.74 -26.57
C ASN A 325 41.80 -9.02 -26.52
N LEU A 326 41.90 -7.90 -25.80
CA LEU A 326 43.19 -7.23 -25.55
C LEU A 326 44.12 -8.11 -24.70
N LEU A 327 43.60 -8.79 -23.68
CA LEU A 327 44.37 -9.74 -22.89
C LEU A 327 44.89 -10.88 -23.78
N ASP A 328 44.04 -11.44 -24.64
CA ASP A 328 44.43 -12.50 -25.58
C ASP A 328 45.54 -12.02 -26.54
N ILE A 329 45.42 -10.82 -27.11
CA ILE A 329 46.47 -10.19 -27.93
C ILE A 329 47.78 -10.06 -27.15
N SER A 330 47.72 -9.64 -25.88
CA SER A 330 48.91 -9.46 -25.04
C SER A 330 49.69 -10.76 -24.80
N ASN A 331 49.05 -11.92 -24.99
CA ASN A 331 49.63 -13.25 -24.80
C ASN A 331 50.00 -13.96 -26.12
N LEU A 332 49.77 -13.34 -27.28
CA LEU A 332 50.12 -13.94 -28.57
C LEU A 332 51.63 -14.12 -28.75
N SER A 333 52.04 -15.09 -29.56
CA SER A 333 53.42 -15.21 -30.03
C SER A 333 53.81 -14.01 -30.91
N ASP A 334 55.10 -13.70 -31.04
CA ASP A 334 55.58 -12.54 -31.82
C ASP A 334 55.10 -12.56 -33.28
N LYS A 335 54.98 -13.76 -33.88
CA LYS A 335 54.45 -13.92 -35.25
C LYS A 335 52.98 -13.51 -35.33
N ASN A 336 52.15 -13.99 -34.41
CA ASN A 336 50.71 -13.72 -34.40
C ASN A 336 50.42 -12.28 -33.96
N LEU A 337 51.23 -11.72 -33.05
CA LEU A 337 51.12 -10.34 -32.61
C LEU A 337 51.29 -9.34 -33.78
N ARG A 338 52.19 -9.61 -34.73
CA ARG A 338 52.34 -8.78 -35.94
C ARG A 338 51.05 -8.72 -36.77
N GLN A 339 50.33 -9.83 -36.85
CA GLN A 339 49.10 -9.94 -37.63
C GLN A 339 47.90 -9.29 -36.91
N SER A 340 47.97 -9.12 -35.59
CA SER A 340 46.87 -8.56 -34.80
C SER A 340 46.89 -7.03 -34.68
N ARG A 341 47.73 -6.32 -35.47
CA ARG A 341 47.88 -4.85 -35.41
C ARG A 341 46.56 -4.12 -35.68
N ASP A 342 45.85 -4.55 -36.71
CA ASP A 342 44.60 -3.90 -37.14
C ASP A 342 43.48 -4.17 -36.13
N ASN A 343 43.30 -5.44 -35.73
CA ASN A 343 42.37 -5.83 -34.66
C ASN A 343 42.64 -5.07 -33.34
N TYR A 344 43.91 -4.86 -32.98
CA TYR A 344 44.26 -4.06 -31.80
C TYR A 344 43.79 -2.60 -31.92
N ASN A 345 43.98 -1.98 -33.08
CA ASN A 345 43.52 -0.61 -33.31
C ASN A 345 41.98 -0.51 -33.28
N GLU A 346 41.28 -1.48 -33.88
CA GLU A 346 39.82 -1.58 -33.83
C GLU A 346 39.32 -1.70 -32.38
N LEU A 347 39.90 -2.60 -31.58
CA LEU A 347 39.53 -2.76 -30.17
C LEU A 347 39.78 -1.48 -29.34
N GLN A 348 40.80 -0.68 -29.66
CA GLN A 348 41.00 0.61 -29.02
C GLN A 348 39.90 1.62 -29.38
N GLN A 349 39.49 1.66 -30.65
CA GLN A 349 38.41 2.54 -31.12
C GLN A 349 37.07 2.12 -30.51
N ASP A 350 36.78 0.81 -30.48
CA ASP A 350 35.60 0.25 -29.84
C ASP A 350 35.54 0.64 -28.36
N PHE A 351 36.64 0.46 -27.62
CA PHE A 351 36.71 0.86 -26.21
C PHE A 351 36.41 2.34 -26.00
N ALA A 352 37.00 3.23 -26.83
CA ALA A 352 36.78 4.67 -26.75
C ALA A 352 35.32 5.04 -27.07
N SER A 353 34.71 4.38 -28.06
CA SER A 353 33.31 4.61 -28.42
C SER A 353 32.35 4.22 -27.29
N ILE A 354 32.64 3.14 -26.56
CA ILE A 354 31.81 2.65 -25.45
C ILE A 354 31.98 3.53 -24.22
N LEU A 355 33.18 4.05 -23.95
CA LEU A 355 33.42 4.95 -22.80
C LEU A 355 32.67 6.28 -22.89
N ASN A 356 32.44 6.77 -24.11
CA ASN A 356 31.62 7.97 -24.32
C ASN A 356 30.16 7.75 -23.92
N LEU A 357 29.72 6.50 -23.78
CA LEU A 357 28.43 6.16 -23.18
C LEU A 357 28.60 6.21 -21.66
N ASN A 358 27.84 7.10 -21.01
CA ASN A 358 27.99 7.52 -19.62
C ASN A 358 27.86 6.36 -18.58
N ILE A 359 28.94 5.62 -18.31
CA ILE A 359 28.99 4.50 -17.35
C ILE A 359 29.53 5.02 -16.01
N GLN A 360 28.69 5.15 -15.00
CA GLN A 360 29.04 5.94 -13.79
C GLN A 360 29.73 5.18 -12.65
N LYS A 361 29.67 3.83 -12.57
CA LYS A 361 30.09 3.11 -11.34
C LYS A 361 31.36 2.26 -11.43
N LYS A 362 31.78 1.82 -12.62
CA LYS A 362 32.95 0.94 -12.81
C LYS A 362 33.96 1.44 -13.85
N HIS A 363 33.77 2.68 -14.29
CA HIS A 363 34.57 3.28 -15.35
C HIS A 363 36.06 3.32 -15.04
N HIS A 364 36.42 3.67 -13.79
CA HIS A 364 37.83 3.76 -13.39
C HIS A 364 38.54 2.41 -13.49
N THR A 365 37.92 1.32 -13.00
CA THR A 365 38.53 -0.02 -13.01
C THR A 365 38.78 -0.51 -14.43
N TYR A 366 37.79 -0.41 -15.32
CA TYR A 366 37.94 -0.83 -16.71
C TYR A 366 38.96 0.04 -17.47
N LEU A 367 39.02 1.33 -17.17
CA LEU A 367 39.96 2.26 -17.78
C LEU A 367 41.40 1.96 -17.32
N ASP A 368 41.61 1.62 -16.06
CA ASP A 368 42.92 1.23 -15.54
C ASP A 368 43.37 -0.11 -16.13
N GLU A 369 42.49 -1.11 -16.19
CA GLU A 369 42.78 -2.40 -16.86
C GLU A 369 43.14 -2.19 -18.35
N PHE A 370 42.39 -1.36 -19.06
CA PHE A 370 42.68 -1.02 -20.45
C PHE A 370 44.04 -0.34 -20.60
N LYS A 371 44.36 0.66 -19.76
CA LYS A 371 45.65 1.36 -19.79
C LYS A 371 46.81 0.39 -19.57
N THR A 372 46.70 -0.52 -18.60
CA THR A 372 47.73 -1.52 -18.33
C THR A 372 47.93 -2.46 -19.51
N LEU A 373 46.85 -2.97 -20.11
CA LEU A 373 46.92 -3.83 -21.29
C LEU A 373 47.49 -3.10 -22.50
N LYS A 374 47.04 -1.86 -22.74
CA LYS A 374 47.54 -1.01 -23.82
C LYS A 374 49.04 -0.79 -23.71
N LEU A 375 49.52 -0.39 -22.53
CA LEU A 375 50.96 -0.20 -22.29
C LEU A 375 51.74 -1.49 -22.57
N ARG A 376 51.27 -2.65 -22.09
CA ARG A 376 51.91 -3.95 -22.34
C ARG A 376 51.95 -4.31 -23.82
N ILE A 377 50.86 -4.08 -24.55
CA ILE A 377 50.78 -4.43 -25.98
C ILE A 377 51.65 -3.47 -26.81
N ASP A 378 51.61 -2.17 -26.51
CA ASP A 378 52.41 -1.15 -27.19
C ASP A 378 53.92 -1.38 -26.98
N THR A 379 54.34 -1.75 -25.77
CA THR A 379 55.75 -2.12 -25.51
C THR A 379 56.16 -3.32 -26.33
N ARG A 380 55.35 -4.40 -26.36
CA ARG A 380 55.62 -5.58 -27.19
C ARG A 380 55.71 -5.25 -28.67
N PHE A 381 54.77 -4.47 -29.23
CA PHE A 381 54.85 -4.00 -30.62
C PHE A 381 56.15 -3.24 -30.90
N SER A 382 56.61 -2.45 -29.93
CA SER A 382 57.82 -1.64 -30.07
C SER A 382 59.14 -2.43 -29.97
N THR A 383 59.11 -3.61 -29.33
CA THR A 383 60.28 -4.48 -29.10
C THR A 383 60.32 -5.72 -30.00
N LEU A 384 59.33 -5.89 -30.88
CA LEU A 384 59.29 -6.97 -31.87
C LEU A 384 60.60 -7.00 -32.69
N PRO A 385 61.23 -8.17 -32.84
CA PRO A 385 62.45 -8.28 -33.65
C PRO A 385 62.18 -7.90 -35.11
N SER A 386 63.18 -7.53 -35.89
CA SER A 386 62.98 -7.36 -37.33
C SER A 386 62.91 -8.74 -38.02
N LYS A 387 62.24 -8.85 -39.17
CA LYS A 387 62.23 -10.09 -39.96
C LYS A 387 63.64 -10.53 -40.37
N LYS A 388 64.56 -9.57 -40.59
CA LYS A 388 65.99 -9.81 -40.80
C LYS A 388 66.65 -10.46 -39.59
N TRP A 389 66.37 -9.96 -38.38
CA TRP A 389 66.89 -10.51 -37.13
C TRP A 389 66.38 -11.93 -36.86
N GLU A 390 65.11 -12.21 -37.13
CA GLU A 390 64.54 -13.56 -36.98
C GLU A 390 65.23 -14.57 -37.90
N ASN A 391 65.35 -14.26 -39.19
CA ASN A 391 66.05 -15.12 -40.14
C ASN A 391 67.52 -15.34 -39.75
N MET A 392 68.17 -14.28 -39.25
CA MET A 392 69.54 -14.35 -38.75
C MET A 392 69.65 -15.27 -37.52
N LYS A 393 68.75 -15.13 -36.54
CA LYS A 393 68.71 -15.97 -35.33
C LYS A 393 68.55 -17.45 -35.71
N ILE A 394 67.65 -17.77 -36.64
CA ILE A 394 67.47 -19.15 -37.13
C ILE A 394 68.78 -19.69 -37.71
N THR A 395 69.41 -18.93 -38.61
CA THR A 395 70.68 -19.32 -39.26
C THR A 395 71.81 -19.55 -38.24
N VAL A 396 71.94 -18.67 -37.25
CA VAL A 396 72.95 -18.78 -36.19
C VAL A 396 72.70 -20.02 -35.32
N LEU A 397 71.44 -20.28 -34.94
CA LEU A 397 71.08 -21.44 -34.12
C LEU A 397 71.37 -22.77 -34.84
N GLU A 398 71.04 -22.87 -36.13
CA GLU A 398 71.37 -24.06 -36.93
C GLU A 398 72.88 -24.34 -36.97
N LYS A 399 73.70 -23.30 -37.19
CA LYS A 399 75.17 -23.44 -37.24
C LYS A 399 75.77 -23.79 -35.88
N THR A 400 75.29 -23.16 -34.80
CA THR A 400 75.76 -23.44 -33.44
C THR A 400 75.39 -24.85 -32.98
N GLN A 401 74.24 -25.38 -33.41
CA GLN A 401 73.83 -26.75 -33.14
C GLN A 401 74.74 -27.77 -33.83
N LEU A 402 75.13 -27.53 -35.08
CA LEU A 402 76.10 -28.37 -35.78
C LEU A 402 77.47 -28.41 -35.06
N LEU A 403 77.97 -27.25 -34.61
CA LEU A 403 79.20 -27.18 -33.82
C LEU A 403 79.08 -27.89 -32.47
N ALA A 404 77.95 -27.73 -31.78
CA ALA A 404 77.71 -28.37 -30.50
C ALA A 404 77.70 -29.91 -30.62
N ALA A 405 77.15 -30.47 -31.71
CA ALA A 405 77.17 -31.90 -31.97
C ALA A 405 78.60 -32.42 -32.19
N LEU A 406 79.41 -31.71 -32.99
CA LEU A 406 80.82 -32.06 -33.21
C LEU A 406 81.65 -31.96 -31.93
N GLU A 407 81.36 -30.99 -31.07
CA GLU A 407 82.02 -30.84 -29.77
C GLU A 407 81.67 -31.97 -28.81
N ALA A 408 80.42 -32.43 -28.79
CA ALA A 408 80.02 -33.61 -28.01
C ALA A 408 80.82 -34.85 -28.43
N ASP A 409 81.00 -35.05 -29.74
CA ASP A 409 81.85 -36.13 -30.27
C ASP A 409 83.33 -35.97 -29.84
N LEU A 410 83.85 -34.74 -29.84
CA LEU A 410 85.22 -34.45 -29.38
C LEU A 410 85.39 -34.77 -27.89
N PHE A 411 84.45 -34.36 -27.03
CA PHE A 411 84.50 -34.69 -25.59
C PHE A 411 84.34 -36.19 -25.31
N ALA A 412 83.65 -36.93 -26.18
CA ALA A 412 83.48 -38.39 -26.09
C ALA A 412 84.67 -39.19 -26.67
N SER A 413 85.74 -38.52 -27.10
CA SER A 413 86.88 -39.19 -27.74
C SER A 413 87.68 -40.06 -26.76
N LYS A 414 87.81 -41.36 -27.07
CA LYS A 414 88.53 -42.33 -26.22
C LYS A 414 90.06 -42.20 -26.28
N ASN A 415 90.61 -41.93 -27.48
CA ASN A 415 92.07 -41.90 -27.72
C ASN A 415 92.44 -40.67 -28.59
N ASN A 416 93.73 -40.28 -28.57
CA ASN A 416 94.22 -39.11 -29.32
C ASN A 416 94.05 -39.23 -30.85
N SER A 417 94.16 -40.43 -31.41
CA SER A 417 93.90 -40.68 -32.84
C SER A 417 92.42 -40.46 -33.21
N HIS A 418 91.50 -40.84 -32.33
CA HIS A 418 90.06 -40.61 -32.51
C HIS A 418 89.72 -39.12 -32.45
N PHE A 419 90.36 -38.40 -31.51
CA PHE A 419 90.24 -36.95 -31.37
C PHE A 419 90.69 -36.20 -32.64
N ILE A 420 91.87 -36.54 -33.19
CA ILE A 420 92.38 -35.95 -34.43
C ILE A 420 91.45 -36.26 -35.62
N LYS A 421 90.89 -37.48 -35.70
CA LYS A 421 89.95 -37.87 -36.76
C LYS A 421 88.65 -37.06 -36.70
N ILE A 422 88.04 -36.89 -35.53
CA ILE A 422 86.83 -36.07 -35.38
C ILE A 422 87.15 -34.60 -35.69
N LYS A 423 88.27 -34.09 -35.20
CA LYS A 423 88.74 -32.72 -35.47
C LYS A 423 89.00 -32.46 -36.96
N SER A 424 89.44 -33.45 -37.74
CA SER A 424 89.63 -33.32 -39.19
C SER A 424 88.32 -33.02 -39.94
N LYS A 425 87.18 -33.49 -39.45
CA LYS A 425 85.85 -33.17 -40.02
C LYS A 425 85.54 -31.67 -40.00
N LEU A 426 86.12 -30.90 -39.07
CA LEU A 426 86.01 -29.44 -39.05
C LEU A 426 86.80 -28.77 -40.18
N LYS A 427 87.84 -29.42 -40.71
CA LYS A 427 88.60 -28.91 -41.87
C LYS A 427 87.87 -29.18 -43.19
N ASP A 428 87.21 -30.34 -43.30
CA ASP A 428 86.49 -30.74 -44.53
C ASP A 428 85.13 -30.04 -44.69
N ALA A 429 84.49 -29.64 -43.58
CA ALA A 429 83.10 -29.17 -43.57
C ALA A 429 82.87 -27.73 -44.09
N ASN A 430 83.77 -27.16 -44.91
CA ASN A 430 83.58 -25.85 -45.56
C ASN A 430 83.17 -24.70 -44.61
N TRP A 431 83.65 -24.72 -43.36
CA TRP A 431 83.36 -23.69 -42.34
C TRP A 431 83.87 -22.28 -42.73
N ASN A 432 84.85 -22.21 -43.64
CA ASN A 432 85.45 -20.97 -44.14
C ASN A 432 84.51 -20.09 -45.01
N GLN A 433 83.25 -20.50 -45.25
CA GLN A 433 82.28 -19.77 -46.07
C GLN A 433 81.08 -19.20 -45.31
N ILE A 434 81.10 -19.14 -43.97
CA ILE A 434 79.96 -18.62 -43.20
C ILE A 434 79.85 -17.08 -43.36
N LYS A 435 79.11 -16.63 -44.37
CA LYS A 435 78.68 -15.24 -44.52
C LYS A 435 77.47 -14.98 -43.60
N LEU A 436 77.72 -14.59 -42.35
CA LEU A 436 76.70 -13.98 -41.51
C LEU A 436 76.55 -12.51 -41.89
N ASN A 437 75.70 -12.23 -42.86
CA ASN A 437 75.39 -10.85 -43.26
C ASN A 437 74.69 -10.13 -42.10
N GLY A 438 75.38 -9.19 -41.45
CA GLY A 438 74.73 -8.17 -40.61
C GLY A 438 75.31 -7.93 -39.21
N VAL A 439 76.16 -8.81 -38.65
CA VAL A 439 76.87 -8.53 -37.38
C VAL A 439 78.23 -9.21 -37.42
N LYS A 440 79.30 -8.43 -37.67
CA LYS A 440 80.68 -8.93 -37.70
C LYS A 440 81.06 -9.71 -36.43
N ILE A 441 80.61 -9.21 -35.27
CA ILE A 441 80.91 -9.78 -33.95
C ILE A 441 80.46 -11.25 -33.82
N LEU A 442 79.24 -11.60 -34.26
CA LEU A 442 78.75 -12.99 -34.12
C LEU A 442 79.50 -13.96 -35.05
N ALA A 443 79.88 -13.48 -36.24
CA ALA A 443 80.70 -14.25 -37.18
C ALA A 443 82.11 -14.48 -36.62
N GLU A 444 82.72 -13.43 -36.06
CA GLU A 444 84.03 -13.48 -35.41
C GLU A 444 84.04 -14.46 -34.23
N ILE A 445 82.99 -14.47 -33.39
CA ILE A 445 82.89 -15.43 -32.26
C ILE A 445 82.81 -16.87 -32.77
N LEU A 446 82.00 -17.14 -33.80
CA LEU A 446 81.89 -18.50 -34.37
C LEU A 446 83.19 -18.94 -35.05
N GLN A 447 83.84 -18.03 -35.78
CA GLN A 447 85.12 -18.31 -36.41
C GLN A 447 86.21 -18.58 -35.36
N SER A 448 86.29 -17.74 -34.32
CA SER A 448 87.21 -17.91 -33.20
C SER A 448 86.98 -19.21 -32.44
N ARG A 449 85.72 -19.64 -32.28
CA ARG A 449 85.35 -20.94 -31.71
C ARG A 449 85.91 -22.10 -32.53
N VAL A 450 85.71 -22.09 -33.85
CA VAL A 450 86.24 -23.14 -34.74
C VAL A 450 87.77 -23.14 -34.75
N GLU A 451 88.40 -21.97 -34.87
CA GLU A 451 89.86 -21.83 -34.86
C GLU A 451 90.49 -22.30 -33.55
N SER A 452 89.87 -21.97 -32.41
CA SER A 452 90.34 -22.41 -31.08
C SER A 452 90.30 -23.93 -30.95
N ILE A 453 89.21 -24.58 -31.42
CA ILE A 453 89.11 -26.04 -31.47
C ILE A 453 90.18 -26.63 -32.41
N LEU A 454 90.45 -25.99 -33.55
CA LEU A 454 91.49 -26.41 -34.49
C LEU A 454 92.91 -26.26 -33.92
N LYS A 455 93.15 -25.34 -32.99
CA LYS A 455 94.44 -25.15 -32.32
C LYS A 455 94.67 -26.11 -31.15
N THR A 456 93.62 -26.55 -30.45
CA THR A 456 93.75 -27.49 -29.31
C THR A 456 94.18 -28.90 -29.76
N PRO A 457 95.38 -29.39 -29.39
CA PRO A 457 95.92 -30.69 -29.82
C PRO A 457 95.40 -31.87 -28.98
N THR A 458 94.96 -31.64 -27.74
CA THR A 458 94.58 -32.70 -26.78
C THR A 458 93.19 -32.48 -26.17
N LEU A 459 92.61 -33.55 -25.60
CA LEU A 459 91.33 -33.50 -24.87
C LEU A 459 91.43 -32.65 -23.59
N GLU A 460 92.59 -32.62 -22.93
CA GLU A 460 92.80 -31.85 -21.71
C GLU A 460 92.81 -30.34 -21.99
N GLU A 461 93.46 -29.91 -23.06
CA GLU A 461 93.40 -28.53 -23.52
C GLU A 461 92.00 -28.13 -23.98
N LEU A 462 91.23 -29.05 -24.60
CA LEU A 462 89.83 -28.81 -24.94
C LEU A 462 88.97 -28.60 -23.67
N LYS A 463 89.21 -29.35 -22.59
CA LYS A 463 88.53 -29.16 -21.30
C LYS A 463 88.90 -27.83 -20.64
N ASN A 464 90.15 -27.39 -20.74
CA ASN A 464 90.56 -26.08 -20.23
C ASN A 464 89.87 -24.94 -21.01
N LEU A 465 89.86 -25.03 -22.34
CA LEU A 465 89.12 -24.10 -23.20
C LEU A 465 87.61 -24.11 -22.89
N ALA A 466 87.04 -25.27 -22.56
CA ALA A 466 85.64 -25.38 -22.14
C ALA A 466 85.34 -24.62 -20.84
N LYS A 467 86.23 -24.72 -19.84
CA LYS A 467 86.11 -23.97 -18.58
C LYS A 467 86.21 -22.46 -18.80
N GLU A 468 87.10 -22.00 -19.66
CA GLU A 468 87.19 -20.57 -20.02
C GLU A 468 85.91 -20.06 -20.69
N ASN A 469 85.34 -20.83 -21.61
CA ASN A 469 84.10 -20.47 -22.28
C ASN A 469 82.88 -20.58 -21.35
N GLU A 470 82.91 -21.49 -20.37
CA GLU A 470 81.91 -21.57 -19.31
C GLU A 470 81.87 -20.27 -18.50
N GLN A 471 83.04 -19.76 -18.09
CA GLN A 471 83.15 -18.47 -17.38
C GLN A 471 82.60 -17.31 -18.21
N LYS A 472 82.82 -17.29 -19.53
CA LYS A 472 82.25 -16.27 -20.43
C LYS A 472 80.73 -16.32 -20.48
N ILE A 473 80.12 -17.52 -20.55
CA ILE A 473 78.66 -17.62 -20.54
C ILE A 473 78.07 -17.31 -19.15
N ARG A 474 78.76 -17.68 -18.06
CA ARG A 474 78.38 -17.26 -16.70
C ARG A 474 78.41 -15.74 -16.57
N TYR A 475 79.41 -15.06 -17.15
CA TYR A 475 79.46 -13.61 -17.24
C TYR A 475 78.22 -13.05 -17.95
N PHE A 476 77.87 -13.59 -19.12
CA PHE A 476 76.65 -13.19 -19.84
C PHE A 476 75.36 -13.41 -19.04
N CYS A 477 75.23 -14.54 -18.35
CA CYS A 477 74.06 -14.82 -17.50
C CYS A 477 73.93 -13.79 -16.36
N THR A 478 75.02 -13.57 -15.63
CA THR A 478 75.07 -12.62 -14.51
C THR A 478 74.86 -11.17 -14.98
N GLU A 479 75.35 -10.82 -16.16
CA GLU A 479 75.14 -9.51 -16.75
C GLU A 479 73.65 -9.23 -17.04
N LEU A 480 72.95 -10.21 -17.61
CA LEU A 480 71.51 -10.12 -17.85
C LEU A 480 70.70 -10.15 -16.56
N GLU A 481 71.16 -10.87 -15.54
CA GLU A 481 70.48 -10.92 -14.23
C GLU A 481 70.51 -9.56 -13.54
N ILE A 482 71.63 -8.84 -13.64
CA ILE A 482 71.75 -7.47 -13.15
C ILE A 482 70.76 -6.56 -13.90
N LEU A 483 70.67 -6.68 -15.22
CA LEU A 483 69.74 -5.89 -16.03
C LEU A 483 68.27 -6.21 -15.72
N ALA A 484 67.94 -7.47 -15.46
CA ALA A 484 66.60 -7.93 -15.12
C ALA A 484 66.22 -7.69 -13.64
N GLY A 485 67.16 -7.26 -12.79
CA GLY A 485 66.98 -7.22 -11.35
C GLY A 485 66.74 -8.61 -10.72
N ALA A 486 67.16 -9.68 -11.38
CA ALA A 486 66.99 -11.06 -10.92
C ALA A 486 68.11 -11.47 -9.95
N GLU A 487 67.83 -12.46 -9.12
CA GLU A 487 68.83 -13.08 -8.24
C GLU A 487 69.85 -13.89 -9.05
N THR A 488 71.12 -13.82 -8.65
CA THR A 488 72.23 -14.59 -9.21
C THR A 488 72.50 -15.81 -8.33
N PRO A 489 72.81 -17.00 -8.88
CA PRO A 489 73.20 -18.17 -8.11
C PRO A 489 74.39 -17.90 -7.17
N THR A 490 74.48 -18.66 -6.08
CA THR A 490 75.50 -18.47 -5.05
C THR A 490 76.92 -18.59 -5.58
N GLU A 491 77.16 -19.44 -6.60
CA GLU A 491 78.50 -19.60 -7.17
C GLU A 491 79.01 -18.36 -7.90
N ASP A 492 78.11 -17.52 -8.43
CA ASP A 492 78.45 -16.37 -9.29
C ASP A 492 78.20 -15.00 -8.62
N GLN A 493 77.92 -14.95 -7.31
CA GLN A 493 77.69 -13.70 -6.57
C GLN A 493 78.93 -12.78 -6.56
N SER A 494 80.13 -13.35 -6.47
CA SER A 494 81.38 -12.60 -6.58
C SER A 494 81.51 -11.93 -7.96
N LEU A 495 81.14 -12.65 -9.03
CA LEU A 495 81.10 -12.16 -10.40
C LEU A 495 80.08 -11.03 -10.57
N ARG A 496 78.91 -11.14 -9.93
CA ARG A 496 77.88 -10.09 -9.92
C ARG A 496 78.44 -8.77 -9.36
N MET A 497 79.10 -8.83 -8.20
CA MET A 497 79.71 -7.66 -7.57
C MET A 497 80.81 -7.04 -8.44
N GLN A 498 81.66 -7.87 -9.07
CA GLN A 498 82.68 -7.38 -10.01
C GLN A 498 82.06 -6.65 -11.22
N ILE A 499 81.01 -7.23 -11.82
CA ILE A 499 80.31 -6.61 -12.95
C ILE A 499 79.67 -5.29 -12.52
N GLN A 500 78.99 -5.24 -11.37
CA GLN A 500 78.39 -4.00 -10.86
C GLN A 500 79.42 -2.89 -10.62
N LEU A 501 80.57 -3.21 -10.02
CA LEU A 501 81.66 -2.25 -9.84
C LEU A 501 82.22 -1.75 -11.18
N SER A 502 82.38 -2.64 -12.17
CA SER A 502 82.84 -2.25 -13.52
C SER A 502 81.82 -1.35 -14.26
N LYS A 503 80.52 -1.63 -14.10
CA LYS A 503 79.43 -0.82 -14.67
C LYS A 503 79.31 0.54 -13.98
N LEU A 504 79.57 0.63 -12.68
CA LEU A 504 79.64 1.92 -11.97
C LEU A 504 80.81 2.78 -12.47
N LYS A 505 82.00 2.18 -12.65
CA LYS A 505 83.19 2.90 -13.18
C LYS A 505 83.00 3.38 -14.62
N SER A 506 82.32 2.60 -15.47
CA SER A 506 82.09 2.91 -16.89
C SER A 506 80.80 3.69 -17.18
N GLY A 507 79.91 3.80 -16.18
CA GLY A 507 78.57 4.38 -16.28
C GLY A 507 78.42 5.79 -15.71
N PHE A 508 79.48 6.39 -15.14
CA PHE A 508 79.46 7.79 -14.73
C PHE A 508 79.16 8.70 -15.94
N GLY A 509 77.99 9.34 -15.94
CA GLY A 509 77.58 10.32 -16.96
C GLY A 509 76.81 9.77 -18.17
N LYS A 510 76.45 8.47 -18.22
CA LYS A 510 75.60 7.92 -19.29
C LYS A 510 74.13 7.83 -18.87
N THR A 511 73.22 8.16 -19.79
CA THR A 511 71.77 7.96 -19.61
C THR A 511 71.43 6.48 -19.46
N GLN A 512 70.50 6.16 -18.56
CA GLN A 512 70.02 4.79 -18.36
C GLN A 512 69.39 4.25 -19.67
N PRO A 513 69.75 3.03 -20.10
CA PRO A 513 69.25 2.48 -21.36
C PRO A 513 67.74 2.26 -21.34
N ASN A 514 67.08 2.59 -22.45
CA ASN A 514 65.64 2.44 -22.60
C ASN A 514 65.25 0.95 -22.81
N ILE A 515 63.98 0.60 -22.63
CA ILE A 515 63.43 -0.77 -22.79
C ILE A 515 63.85 -1.41 -24.13
N LYS A 516 63.85 -0.63 -25.22
CA LYS A 516 64.30 -1.10 -26.54
C LYS A 516 65.77 -1.46 -26.59
N GLU A 517 66.62 -0.67 -25.92
CA GLU A 517 68.07 -0.88 -25.86
C GLU A 517 68.38 -2.10 -25.00
N ASN A 518 67.72 -2.25 -23.84
CA ASN A 518 67.84 -3.43 -22.98
C ASN A 518 67.37 -4.71 -23.69
N THR A 519 66.25 -4.63 -24.43
CA THR A 519 65.74 -5.74 -25.24
C THR A 519 66.71 -6.13 -26.35
N LYS A 520 67.27 -5.15 -27.06
CA LYS A 520 68.26 -5.40 -28.12
C LYS A 520 69.52 -6.02 -27.54
N PHE A 521 70.04 -5.47 -26.44
CA PHE A 521 71.18 -6.00 -25.72
C PHE A 521 70.96 -7.45 -25.25
N ALA A 522 69.81 -7.74 -24.63
CA ALA A 522 69.47 -9.09 -24.18
C ALA A 522 69.42 -10.10 -25.33
N LYS A 523 68.86 -9.71 -26.48
CA LYS A 523 68.83 -10.54 -27.69
C LYS A 523 70.21 -10.74 -28.31
N GLU A 524 71.08 -9.73 -28.26
CA GLU A 524 72.46 -9.83 -28.74
C GLU A 524 73.28 -10.78 -27.87
N ILE A 525 73.21 -10.64 -26.55
CA ILE A 525 73.88 -11.52 -25.59
C ILE A 525 73.37 -12.97 -25.72
N GLU A 526 72.08 -13.18 -25.99
CA GLU A 526 71.53 -14.51 -26.30
C GLU A 526 72.29 -15.19 -27.44
N LEU A 527 72.41 -14.50 -28.58
CA LEU A 527 73.09 -15.04 -29.74
C LEU A 527 74.60 -15.20 -29.49
N GLN A 528 75.25 -14.27 -28.79
CA GLN A 528 76.66 -14.40 -28.43
C GLN A 528 76.92 -15.62 -27.53
N ALA A 529 76.04 -15.89 -26.56
CA ALA A 529 76.12 -17.07 -25.70
C ALA A 529 75.96 -18.37 -26.51
N HIS A 530 75.03 -18.42 -27.46
CA HIS A 530 74.89 -19.57 -28.38
C HIS A 530 76.13 -19.79 -29.27
N CYS A 531 76.77 -18.70 -29.72
CA CYS A 531 77.98 -18.75 -30.52
C CYS A 531 79.21 -19.20 -29.71
N THR A 532 79.26 -18.93 -28.41
CA THR A 532 80.39 -19.23 -27.52
C THR A 532 80.53 -20.74 -27.27
N GLY A 533 81.77 -21.24 -27.33
CA GLY A 533 82.11 -22.65 -27.15
C GLY A 533 83.58 -22.88 -27.57
N PRO A 534 84.13 -24.09 -27.40
CA PRO A 534 83.48 -25.35 -27.03
C PRO A 534 83.02 -25.42 -25.57
N LEU A 535 81.99 -26.24 -25.29
CA LEU A 535 81.42 -26.49 -23.96
C LEU A 535 80.87 -27.92 -23.86
N GLU A 536 80.96 -28.52 -22.68
CA GLU A 536 80.29 -29.80 -22.37
C GLU A 536 78.76 -29.67 -22.47
N GLU A 537 78.10 -30.73 -22.95
CA GLU A 537 76.67 -30.69 -23.28
C GLU A 537 75.78 -30.36 -22.08
N LYS A 538 76.10 -30.93 -20.90
CA LYS A 538 75.35 -30.69 -19.65
C LYS A 538 75.43 -29.22 -19.23
N THR A 539 76.64 -28.68 -19.18
CA THR A 539 76.92 -27.28 -18.81
C THR A 539 76.27 -26.30 -19.79
N ARG A 540 76.34 -26.60 -21.10
CA ARG A 540 75.67 -25.79 -22.14
C ARG A 540 74.16 -25.71 -21.92
N LYS A 541 73.50 -26.86 -21.68
CA LYS A 541 72.04 -26.90 -21.46
C LYS A 541 71.64 -26.12 -20.22
N GLU A 542 72.40 -26.24 -19.12
CA GLU A 542 72.15 -25.55 -17.87
C GLU A 542 72.27 -24.02 -18.00
N LEU A 543 73.40 -23.54 -18.55
CA LEU A 543 73.67 -22.12 -18.69
C LEU A 543 72.74 -21.44 -19.72
N LEU A 544 72.45 -22.08 -20.86
CA LEU A 544 71.51 -21.51 -21.83
C LEU A 544 70.07 -21.49 -21.30
N LYS A 545 69.69 -22.46 -20.45
CA LYS A 545 68.38 -22.44 -19.76
C LYS A 545 68.29 -21.27 -18.77
N ARG A 546 69.34 -21.06 -17.98
CA ARG A 546 69.46 -19.91 -17.06
C ARG A 546 69.35 -18.59 -17.83
N LEU A 547 70.11 -18.44 -18.90
CA LEU A 547 70.10 -17.25 -19.76
C LEU A 547 68.71 -16.97 -20.36
N GLY A 548 68.04 -18.00 -20.88
CA GLY A 548 66.69 -17.87 -21.44
C GLY A 548 65.61 -17.48 -20.42
N GLN A 549 65.73 -17.90 -19.16
CA GLN A 549 64.82 -17.48 -18.09
C GLN A 549 64.97 -15.99 -17.76
N THR A 550 66.21 -15.50 -17.73
CA THR A 550 66.50 -14.09 -17.46
C THR A 550 66.05 -13.18 -18.59
N ILE A 551 66.25 -13.57 -19.85
CA ILE A 551 65.78 -12.82 -21.01
C ILE A 551 64.26 -12.64 -20.99
N LYS A 552 63.50 -13.68 -20.61
CA LYS A 552 62.03 -13.60 -20.48
C LYS A 552 61.54 -12.59 -19.43
N LYS A 553 62.39 -12.19 -18.47
CA LYS A 553 62.06 -11.13 -17.50
C LYS A 553 62.35 -9.72 -18.03
N ILE A 554 63.23 -9.60 -19.01
CA ILE A 554 63.64 -8.32 -19.64
C ILE A 554 62.67 -7.94 -20.76
N LEU A 555 62.16 -8.95 -21.50
CA LEU A 555 61.16 -8.82 -22.58
C LEU A 555 59.74 -8.74 -22.02
#